data_AF-F9PBJ3-F1
#
_entry.id   AF-F9PBJ3-F1
#
_cell.length_a   1.000
_cell.length_b   1.000
_cell.length_c   1.000
_cell.angle_alpha   90.00
_cell.angle_beta   90.00
_cell.angle_gamma   90.00
#
_symmetry.space_group_name_H-M   'P 1'
#
loop_
_entity.id
_entity.type
_entity.pdbx_description
1 polymer ?
#
loop_
_entity_poly.entity_id
_entity_poly.type
_entity_poly.pdbx_seq_one_letter_code
_entity_poly.pdbx_strand_id
1 'polypeptide(L)'
;MKKVLKHSALVLTALALVACGNSKKASDNGTASNSNFEVSVKDGMYVLPKDEDSNSHYLALQVEIKNNRDKQFSFTSQDIALYNEKDEKVEPIQIYESDSKTKFMSYGDSLSKGKSVAGYVVYEVDKDAKYELHFAPSFYDDVKENKKVKMT
;
A
#
# COMPACT_ATOMS: atom_id res chain seq x y z
N MET A 1 15.62 30.22 -2.27
CA MET A 1 15.98 28.94 -2.92
C MET A 1 14.68 28.19 -3.20
N LYS A 2 14.37 27.88 -4.46
CA LYS A 2 13.12 27.20 -4.84
C LYS A 2 13.27 25.70 -4.55
N LYS A 3 12.52 25.17 -3.58
CA LYS A 3 12.51 23.71 -3.28
C LYS A 3 11.78 23.00 -4.42
N VAL A 4 12.49 22.21 -5.21
CA VAL A 4 11.90 21.32 -6.21
C VAL A 4 11.40 20.06 -5.50
N LEU A 5 10.08 19.88 -5.46
CA LEU A 5 9.42 18.70 -4.90
C LEU A 5 9.73 17.50 -5.82
N LYS A 6 10.73 16.69 -5.46
CA LYS A 6 11.07 15.47 -6.21
C LYS A 6 10.03 14.39 -5.88
N HIS A 7 9.01 14.26 -6.71
CA HIS A 7 8.02 13.18 -6.59
C HIS A 7 8.64 11.90 -7.16
N SER A 8 8.82 10.87 -6.33
CA SER A 8 9.29 9.55 -6.76
C SER A 8 8.09 8.60 -6.73
N ALA A 9 7.20 8.71 -7.72
CA ALA A 9 6.06 7.81 -7.85
C ALA A 9 6.52 6.45 -8.38
N LEU A 10 5.95 5.37 -7.83
CA LEU A 10 6.14 4.01 -8.28
C LEU A 10 4.77 3.45 -8.65
N VAL A 11 4.64 2.99 -9.90
CA VAL A 11 3.40 2.45 -10.44
C VAL A 11 3.51 0.93 -10.49
N LEU A 12 2.53 0.26 -9.89
CA LEU A 12 2.29 -1.17 -9.99
C LEU A 12 0.96 -1.36 -10.69
N THR A 13 0.97 -1.96 -11.87
CA THR A 13 -0.28 -2.41 -12.50
C THR A 13 -0.89 -3.49 -11.60
N ALA A 14 -2.05 -3.25 -10.99
CA ALA A 14 -2.70 -4.24 -10.15
C ALA A 14 -3.46 -5.22 -11.05
N LEU A 15 -3.44 -6.49 -10.65
CA LEU A 15 -3.91 -7.60 -11.47
C LEU A 15 -5.41 -7.51 -11.76
N ALA A 16 -5.80 -7.99 -12.94
CA ALA A 16 -7.17 -8.45 -13.17
C ALA A 16 -7.40 -9.72 -12.32
N LEU A 17 -8.07 -9.57 -11.17
CA LEU A 17 -8.48 -10.69 -10.34
C LEU A 17 -9.67 -11.39 -11.01
N VAL A 18 -9.39 -12.33 -11.90
CA VAL A 18 -10.42 -13.14 -12.55
C VAL A 18 -11.06 -14.04 -11.49
N ALA A 19 -12.22 -13.62 -10.98
CA ALA A 19 -13.01 -14.42 -10.06
C ALA A 19 -13.67 -15.58 -10.82
N CYS A 20 -12.99 -16.71 -10.92
CA CYS A 20 -13.61 -17.99 -11.27
C CYS A 20 -13.01 -19.12 -10.43
N GLY A 21 -13.89 -19.99 -9.93
CA GLY A 21 -13.66 -20.95 -8.85
C GLY A 21 -12.47 -21.90 -8.99
N ASN A 22 -12.11 -22.44 -7.84
CA ASN A 22 -11.11 -23.50 -7.60
C ASN A 22 -9.70 -23.23 -8.15
N SER A 23 -8.81 -22.85 -7.23
CA SER A 23 -7.37 -23.04 -7.31
C SER A 23 -6.68 -22.42 -8.52
N LYS A 24 -6.73 -21.10 -8.67
CA LYS A 24 -5.65 -20.34 -9.30
C LYS A 24 -5.25 -19.21 -8.37
N LYS A 25 -4.06 -19.32 -7.79
CA LYS A 25 -3.34 -18.19 -7.20
C LYS A 25 -3.37 -17.05 -8.22
N ALA A 26 -3.62 -15.84 -7.75
CA ALA A 26 -3.33 -14.62 -8.51
C ALA A 26 -1.95 -14.76 -9.15
N SER A 27 -1.91 -14.82 -10.49
CA SER A 27 -0.71 -15.08 -11.27
C SER A 27 0.01 -13.76 -11.50
N ASP A 28 1.25 -13.66 -11.03
CA ASP A 28 2.17 -12.51 -11.00
C ASP A 28 1.90 -11.44 -9.93
N ASN A 29 2.37 -11.71 -8.71
CA ASN A 29 2.54 -10.74 -7.63
C ASN A 29 3.42 -9.56 -8.09
N GLY A 30 2.77 -8.48 -8.54
CA GLY A 30 3.42 -7.28 -9.05
C GLY A 30 4.40 -6.71 -8.03
N THR A 31 5.67 -6.63 -8.41
CA THR A 31 6.72 -5.94 -7.65
C THR A 31 7.27 -4.84 -8.54
N ALA A 32 7.31 -3.61 -8.02
CA ALA A 32 7.96 -2.49 -8.66
C ALA A 32 9.03 -1.98 -7.72
N SER A 33 10.12 -1.48 -8.29
CA SER A 33 11.25 -1.00 -7.53
C SER A 33 11.92 0.16 -8.22
N ASN A 34 12.44 1.09 -7.44
CA ASN A 34 13.32 2.16 -7.87
C ASN A 34 14.46 2.33 -6.85
N SER A 35 15.31 3.34 -7.01
CA SER A 35 16.44 3.57 -6.10
C SER A 35 16.02 3.89 -4.66
N ASN A 36 14.77 4.31 -4.44
CA ASN A 36 14.27 4.73 -3.14
C ASN A 36 13.46 3.62 -2.45
N PHE A 37 12.63 2.90 -3.21
CA PHE A 37 11.63 1.99 -2.65
C PHE A 37 11.46 0.75 -3.50
N GLU A 38 11.03 -0.32 -2.85
CA GLU A 38 10.52 -1.54 -3.47
C GLU A 38 9.13 -1.76 -2.89
N VAL A 39 8.12 -1.90 -3.75
CA VAL A 39 6.73 -2.15 -3.37
C VAL A 39 6.28 -3.43 -4.06
N SER A 40 5.57 -4.28 -3.34
CA SER A 40 5.02 -5.51 -3.89
C SER A 40 3.63 -5.81 -3.36
N VAL A 41 2.79 -6.36 -4.22
CA VAL A 41 1.50 -6.95 -3.85
C VAL A 41 1.70 -8.44 -3.72
N LYS A 42 1.51 -8.99 -2.51
CA LYS A 42 1.75 -10.41 -2.21
C LYS A 42 0.51 -11.28 -2.36
N ASP A 43 -0.66 -10.70 -2.14
CA ASP A 43 -1.95 -11.36 -2.21
C ASP A 43 -3.07 -10.31 -2.35
N GLY A 44 -4.25 -10.74 -2.77
CA GLY A 44 -5.45 -9.91 -2.87
C GLY A 44 -6.71 -10.73 -2.65
N MET A 45 -7.62 -10.24 -1.82
CA MET A 45 -8.89 -10.92 -1.55
C MET A 45 -10.04 -9.93 -1.39
N TYR A 46 -11.23 -10.34 -1.78
CA TYR A 46 -12.44 -9.59 -1.45
C TYR A 46 -12.81 -9.81 0.01
N VAL A 47 -13.16 -8.71 0.70
CA VAL A 47 -13.57 -8.71 2.11
C VAL A 47 -14.90 -7.97 2.25
N LEU A 48 -15.55 -8.15 3.40
CA LEU A 48 -16.68 -7.34 3.82
C LEU A 48 -16.35 -6.78 5.21
N PRO A 49 -15.86 -5.53 5.30
CA PRO A 49 -15.58 -4.92 6.59
C PRO A 49 -16.87 -4.73 7.38
N LYS A 50 -16.78 -4.85 8.71
CA LYS A 50 -17.96 -4.92 9.60
C LYS A 50 -18.87 -3.69 9.54
N ASP A 51 -18.28 -2.51 9.38
CA ASP A 51 -18.97 -1.22 9.46
C ASP A 51 -19.28 -0.61 8.08
N GLU A 52 -19.09 -1.40 7.00
CA GLU A 52 -19.16 -0.95 5.61
C GLU A 52 -20.37 -1.52 4.87
N ASP A 53 -20.76 -0.92 3.74
CA ASP A 53 -21.97 -1.31 2.99
C ASP A 53 -21.81 -2.69 2.35
N SER A 54 -22.66 -3.64 2.74
CA SER A 54 -22.71 -4.98 2.15
C SER A 54 -23.04 -5.05 0.66
N ASN A 55 -23.58 -3.97 0.07
CA ASN A 55 -23.85 -3.88 -1.36
C ASN A 55 -22.63 -3.44 -2.17
N SER A 56 -21.61 -2.87 -1.51
CA SER A 56 -20.34 -2.49 -2.13
C SER A 56 -19.38 -3.67 -2.18
N HIS A 57 -18.27 -3.52 -2.92
CA HIS A 57 -17.22 -4.52 -2.99
C HIS A 57 -15.91 -3.96 -2.45
N TYR A 58 -15.26 -4.71 -1.56
CA TYR A 58 -14.02 -4.27 -0.96
C TYR A 58 -12.89 -5.24 -1.29
N LEU A 59 -11.79 -4.69 -1.80
CA LEU A 59 -10.59 -5.42 -2.13
C LEU A 59 -9.51 -5.12 -1.09
N ALA A 60 -9.08 -6.15 -0.37
CA ALA A 60 -7.93 -6.10 0.54
C ALA A 60 -6.69 -6.61 -0.20
N LEU A 61 -5.68 -5.74 -0.33
CA LEU A 61 -4.39 -6.06 -0.93
C LEU A 61 -3.33 -6.20 0.15
N GLN A 62 -2.60 -7.32 0.18
CA GLN A 62 -1.43 -7.48 1.04
C GLN A 62 -0.23 -6.77 0.39
N VAL A 63 0.06 -5.56 0.85
CA VAL A 63 1.14 -4.73 0.31
C VAL A 63 2.37 -4.85 1.21
N GLU A 64 3.55 -5.03 0.61
CA GLU A 64 4.84 -4.88 1.28
C GLU A 64 5.60 -3.70 0.68
N ILE A 65 6.11 -2.82 1.54
CA ILE A 65 6.91 -1.64 1.17
C ILE A 65 8.25 -1.73 1.89
N LYS A 66 9.33 -1.60 1.13
CA LYS A 66 10.71 -1.61 1.62
C LYS A 66 11.40 -0.28 1.33
N ASN A 67 12.07 0.25 2.34
CA ASN A 67 12.87 1.47 2.20
C ASN A 67 14.29 1.13 1.75
N ASN A 68 14.65 1.50 0.51
CA ASN A 68 15.99 1.36 -0.03
C ASN A 68 16.83 2.64 0.16
N ARG A 69 16.25 3.74 0.64
CA ARG A 69 16.94 5.00 0.91
C ARG A 69 17.88 4.86 2.10
N ASP A 70 18.89 5.72 2.14
CA ASP A 70 19.81 5.84 3.29
C ASP A 70 19.17 6.50 4.52
N LYS A 71 18.02 7.13 4.36
CA LYS A 71 17.33 7.89 5.42
C LYS A 71 16.08 7.17 5.88
N GLN A 72 15.70 7.39 7.15
CA GLN A 72 14.40 6.96 7.65
C GLN A 72 13.27 7.65 6.87
N PHE A 73 12.16 6.95 6.74
CA PHE A 73 11.03 7.39 5.97
C PHE A 73 9.73 6.90 6.62
N SER A 74 8.72 7.76 6.69
CA SER A 74 7.37 7.43 7.12
C SER A 74 6.39 7.79 6.00
N PHE A 75 5.30 7.05 5.92
CA PHE A 75 4.21 7.30 4.97
C PHE A 75 2.86 7.22 5.68
N THR A 76 1.86 7.75 5.00
CA THR A 76 0.47 7.80 5.39
C THR A 76 -0.37 6.93 4.44
N SER A 77 -1.63 6.69 4.78
CA SER A 77 -2.56 5.98 3.91
C SER A 77 -2.75 6.66 2.55
N GLN A 78 -2.67 7.99 2.50
CA GLN A 78 -2.84 8.78 1.28
C GLN A 78 -1.71 8.57 0.26
N ASP A 79 -0.56 8.05 0.69
CA ASP A 79 0.59 7.77 -0.16
C ASP A 79 0.42 6.45 -0.94
N ILE A 80 -0.60 5.63 -0.63
CA ILE A 80 -0.93 4.37 -1.32
C ILE A 80 -2.36 4.45 -1.87
N ALA A 81 -2.50 4.56 -3.19
CA ALA A 81 -3.80 4.70 -3.84
C ALA A 81 -3.99 3.66 -4.95
N LEU A 82 -5.25 3.34 -5.25
CA LEU A 82 -5.60 2.71 -6.52
C LEU A 82 -5.99 3.79 -7.54
N TYR A 83 -5.70 3.56 -8.80
CA TYR A 83 -6.22 4.33 -9.94
C TYR A 83 -6.97 3.38 -10.86
N ASN A 84 -8.17 3.75 -11.29
CA ASN A 84 -8.93 2.95 -12.25
C ASN A 84 -8.52 3.28 -13.70
N GLU A 85 -9.12 2.60 -14.68
CA GLU A 85 -8.86 2.81 -16.10
C GLU A 85 -9.19 4.23 -16.62
N LYS A 86 -9.84 5.08 -15.81
CA LYS A 86 -10.13 6.49 -16.11
C LYS A 86 -9.19 7.46 -15.39
N ASP A 87 -8.13 6.96 -14.76
CA ASP A 87 -7.21 7.73 -13.90
C ASP A 87 -7.91 8.38 -12.68
N GLU A 88 -9.06 7.84 -12.25
CA GLU A 88 -9.74 8.30 -11.04
C GLU A 88 -9.08 7.63 -9.82
N LYS A 89 -8.72 8.45 -8.83
CA LYS A 89 -8.07 8.00 -7.59
C LYS A 89 -9.10 7.36 -6.66
N VAL A 90 -8.76 6.18 -6.15
CA VAL A 90 -9.48 5.47 -5.08
C VAL A 90 -8.57 5.41 -3.86
N GLU A 91 -9.04 6.01 -2.77
CA GLU A 91 -8.30 6.06 -1.51
C GLU A 91 -8.61 4.82 -0.65
N PRO A 92 -7.66 4.37 0.18
CA PRO A 92 -7.90 3.24 1.05
C PRO A 92 -8.88 3.63 2.17
N ILE A 93 -9.77 2.72 2.52
CA ILE A 93 -10.67 2.87 3.67
C ILE A 93 -9.94 2.49 4.96
N GLN A 94 -10.34 3.12 6.06
CA GLN A 94 -9.72 2.87 7.35
C GLN A 94 -10.48 1.78 8.10
N ILE A 95 -9.85 0.61 8.25
CA ILE A 95 -10.42 -0.51 9.00
C ILE A 95 -9.95 -0.45 10.45
N TYR A 96 -10.90 -0.39 11.38
CA TYR A 96 -10.65 -0.45 12.82
C TYR A 96 -11.07 -1.82 13.38
N GLU A 97 -10.22 -2.82 13.20
CA GLU A 97 -10.41 -4.13 13.82
C GLU A 97 -9.43 -4.31 14.98
N SER A 98 -9.96 -4.47 16.20
CA SER A 98 -9.20 -4.57 17.44
C SER A 98 -8.97 -6.02 17.90
N ASP A 99 -9.57 -7.00 17.22
CA ASP A 99 -9.54 -8.43 17.58
C ASP A 99 -8.77 -9.31 16.57
N SER A 100 -8.24 -8.74 15.50
CA SER A 100 -7.99 -9.52 14.29
C SER A 100 -6.61 -10.17 14.24
N LYS A 101 -6.62 -11.44 13.81
CA LYS A 101 -5.43 -12.20 13.37
C LYS A 101 -4.83 -11.62 12.08
N THR A 102 -5.54 -10.68 11.45
CA THR A 102 -5.20 -10.05 10.17
C THR A 102 -4.42 -8.77 10.45
N LYS A 103 -3.21 -8.66 9.89
CA LYS A 103 -2.37 -7.49 10.07
C LYS A 103 -2.67 -6.44 8.99
N PHE A 104 -3.41 -5.39 9.36
CA PHE A 104 -3.58 -4.21 8.50
C PHE A 104 -2.31 -3.37 8.43
N MET A 105 -2.18 -2.59 7.36
CA MET A 105 -1.04 -1.71 7.16
C MET A 105 -0.96 -0.69 8.30
N SER A 106 0.24 -0.57 8.87
CA SER A 106 0.53 0.43 9.89
C SER A 106 1.14 1.66 9.23
N TYR A 107 0.56 2.82 9.52
CA TYR A 107 0.97 4.12 8.97
C TYR A 107 1.65 4.97 10.04
N GLY A 108 2.50 5.91 9.61
CA GLY A 108 3.17 6.87 10.50
C GLY A 108 4.46 6.37 11.16
N ASP A 109 4.70 5.06 11.22
CA ASP A 109 5.97 4.52 11.69
C ASP A 109 7.12 4.81 10.72
N SER A 110 8.28 5.17 11.28
CA SER A 110 9.49 5.39 10.50
C SER A 110 10.19 4.08 10.15
N LEU A 111 10.33 3.83 8.85
CA LEU A 111 11.02 2.70 8.25
C LEU A 111 12.49 3.07 7.98
N SER A 112 13.42 2.38 8.65
CA SER A 112 14.87 2.56 8.43
C SER A 112 15.35 1.90 7.13
N LYS A 113 16.57 2.23 6.68
CA LYS A 113 17.21 1.63 5.49
C LYS A 113 17.13 0.10 5.54
N GLY A 114 16.71 -0.50 4.43
CA GLY A 114 16.62 -1.94 4.22
C GLY A 114 15.51 -2.64 5.01
N LYS A 115 14.66 -1.90 5.73
CA LYS A 115 13.52 -2.47 6.45
C LYS A 115 12.28 -2.47 5.55
N SER A 116 11.42 -3.45 5.78
CA SER A 116 10.11 -3.59 5.15
C SER A 116 8.99 -3.47 6.17
N VAL A 117 7.85 -2.98 5.72
CA VAL A 117 6.56 -3.11 6.40
C VAL A 117 5.59 -3.82 5.46
N ALA A 118 4.78 -4.71 6.01
CA ALA A 118 3.75 -5.43 5.26
C ALA A 118 2.43 -5.43 6.04
N GLY A 119 1.33 -5.27 5.31
CA GLY A 119 -0.01 -5.33 5.86
C GLY A 119 -1.07 -5.20 4.78
N TYR A 120 -2.32 -5.48 5.15
CA TYR A 120 -3.45 -5.29 4.25
C TYR A 120 -3.84 -3.83 4.14
N VAL A 121 -4.11 -3.39 2.91
CA VAL A 121 -4.72 -2.11 2.57
C VAL A 121 -6.03 -2.41 1.86
N VAL A 122 -7.12 -1.76 2.27
CA VAL A 122 -8.48 -2.08 1.80
C VAL A 122 -9.04 -0.93 1.00
N TYR A 123 -9.70 -1.24 -0.12
CA TYR A 123 -10.30 -0.28 -1.04
C TYR A 123 -11.73 -0.70 -1.36
N GLU A 124 -12.64 0.26 -1.46
CA GLU A 124 -13.92 0.04 -2.15
C GLU A 124 -13.65 0.08 -3.66
N VAL A 125 -14.12 -0.93 -4.40
CA VAL A 125 -13.84 -1.11 -5.82
C VAL A 125 -15.07 -1.60 -6.58
N ASP A 126 -15.08 -1.40 -7.89
CA ASP A 126 -15.97 -2.10 -8.80
C ASP A 126 -15.35 -3.46 -9.14
N LYS A 127 -16.13 -4.54 -8.99
CA LYS A 127 -15.62 -5.92 -9.11
C LYS A 127 -15.03 -6.26 -10.48
N ASP A 128 -15.56 -5.64 -11.53
CA ASP A 128 -15.18 -5.93 -12.92
C ASP A 128 -14.23 -4.87 -13.53
N ALA A 129 -13.77 -3.91 -12.72
CA ALA A 129 -12.83 -2.88 -13.15
C ALA A 129 -11.37 -3.30 -12.93
N LYS A 130 -10.45 -2.68 -13.69
CA LYS A 130 -9.01 -2.81 -13.47
C LYS A 130 -8.48 -1.62 -12.70
N TYR A 131 -7.48 -1.88 -11.88
CA TYR A 131 -6.85 -0.88 -11.04
C TYR A 131 -5.33 -0.95 -11.14
N GLU A 132 -4.67 0.17 -10.83
CA GLU A 132 -3.23 0.25 -10.64
C GLU A 132 -2.93 0.72 -9.22
N LEU A 133 -2.04 0.04 -8.51
CA LEU A 133 -1.55 0.46 -7.21
C LEU A 133 -0.42 1.47 -7.40
N HIS A 134 -0.61 2.67 -6.87
CA HIS A 134 0.37 3.74 -6.90
C HIS A 134 0.90 3.97 -5.49
N PHE A 135 2.23 3.96 -5.36
CA PHE A 135 2.92 4.41 -4.15
C PHE A 135 3.67 5.70 -4.45
N ALA A 136 3.19 6.81 -3.89
CA ALA A 136 3.67 8.15 -4.21
C ALA A 136 3.87 8.99 -2.93
N PRO A 137 4.82 8.62 -2.07
CA PRO A 137 4.96 9.31 -0.81
C PRO A 137 5.55 10.71 -0.94
N SER A 138 4.99 11.65 -0.18
CA SER A 138 5.54 13.00 -0.09
C SER A 138 6.77 13.04 0.83
N PHE A 139 7.87 13.62 0.34
CA PHE A 139 9.09 13.83 1.13
C PHE A 139 9.03 15.20 1.80
N TYR A 140 8.31 15.31 2.92
CA TYR A 140 8.51 16.43 3.83
C TYR A 140 9.88 16.25 4.49
N ASP A 141 10.87 17.06 4.08
CA ASP A 141 12.24 17.16 4.58
C ASP A 141 12.62 16.06 5.59
N ASP A 142 13.25 14.99 5.08
CA ASP A 142 13.90 13.89 5.81
C ASP A 142 13.81 14.02 7.34
N VAL A 143 12.84 13.34 7.95
CA VAL A 143 12.64 13.34 9.41
C VAL A 143 14.00 13.20 10.07
N LYS A 144 14.40 14.21 10.86
CA LYS A 144 15.67 14.24 11.59
C LYS A 144 15.84 12.87 12.24
N GLU A 145 16.95 12.22 11.93
CA GLU A 145 17.27 10.86 12.33
C GLU A 145 17.13 10.73 13.86
N ASN A 146 15.95 10.29 14.31
CA ASN A 146 15.70 10.08 15.72
C ASN A 146 16.55 8.89 16.12
N LYS A 147 17.61 9.15 16.89
CA LYS A 147 18.48 8.13 17.49
C LYS A 147 17.59 7.24 18.37
N LYS A 148 17.07 6.14 17.80
CA LYS A 148 16.35 5.12 18.56
C LYS A 148 17.35 4.50 19.54
N VAL A 149 17.17 4.78 20.83
CA VAL A 149 17.87 4.09 21.90
C VAL A 149 17.37 2.65 21.88
N LYS A 150 18.26 1.70 21.55
CA LYS A 150 18.00 0.28 21.77
C LYS A 150 18.01 0.03 23.28
N MET A 151 16.90 -0.45 23.81
CA MET A 151 16.89 -1.11 25.13
C MET A 151 17.27 -2.59 24.90
N THR A 152 18.21 -3.08 25.70
CA THR A 152 18.72 -4.46 25.70
C THR A 152 18.10 -5.22 26.85
#